data_AF-A0A263D3T7-F1
#
_entry.id   AF-A0A263D3T7-F1
#
_cell.length_a   1.000
_cell.length_b   1.000
_cell.length_c   1.000
_cell.angle_alpha   90.00
_cell.angle_beta   90.00
_cell.angle_gamma   90.00
#
_symmetry.space_group_name_H-M   'P 1'
#
loop_
_entity.id
_entity.type
_entity.pdbx_description
1 polymer ?
#
loop_
_entity_poly.entity_id
_entity_poly.type
_entity_poly.pdbx_seq_one_letter_code
_entity_poly.pdbx_strand_id
1 'polypeptide(L)'
;MTSAGRELLRAVQEELAPRDDENRLAPLIAAGTAPRRVFGVIAAEELHIVPSDWRSFHTLAARSGGLEARRYFGGLAGGEDLALAKLPALAAEAGMDEDDLRAYEPQAGCQAYPAYFAWLALNGDPAEVAVAITANFAAWGRYCAEIAGGMREHYGFSEQACGFFDFFATPQPDDQAVAAVDEGLAAGTLDAVRARRYARLFQSYELTFWNTLAEQS
;
A
#
# COMPACT_ATOMS: atom_id res chain seq x y z
N MET A 1 -29.70 0.63 -5.61
CA MET A 1 -29.37 1.62 -4.56
C MET A 1 -27.94 1.33 -4.14
N THR A 2 -27.08 2.35 -4.12
CA THR A 2 -25.69 2.20 -3.67
C THR A 2 -25.68 2.03 -2.15
N SER A 3 -24.82 1.17 -1.58
CA SER A 3 -24.75 1.02 -0.13
C SER A 3 -24.02 2.19 0.53
N ALA A 4 -24.34 2.47 1.80
CA ALA A 4 -23.74 3.58 2.54
C ALA A 4 -22.22 3.44 2.68
N GLY A 5 -21.71 2.21 2.84
CA GLY A 5 -20.29 1.91 2.87
C GLY A 5 -19.60 2.25 1.56
N ARG A 6 -20.23 1.94 0.41
CA ARG A 6 -19.69 2.31 -0.90
C ARG A 6 -19.68 3.83 -1.11
N GLU A 7 -20.73 4.52 -0.67
CA GLU A 7 -20.77 5.99 -0.73
C GLU A 7 -19.67 6.61 0.13
N LEU A 8 -19.43 6.09 1.34
CA LEU A 8 -18.35 6.55 2.21
C LEU A 8 -16.97 6.30 1.58
N LEU A 9 -16.69 5.09 1.11
CA LEU A 9 -15.42 4.75 0.47
C LEU A 9 -15.14 5.66 -0.72
N ARG A 10 -16.15 5.85 -1.58
CA ARG A 10 -16.04 6.74 -2.74
C ARG A 10 -15.78 8.18 -2.33
N ALA A 11 -16.49 8.71 -1.34
CA ALA A 11 -16.28 10.08 -0.87
C ALA A 11 -14.86 10.27 -0.33
N VAL A 12 -14.35 9.33 0.47
CA VAL A 12 -12.97 9.40 0.99
C VAL A 12 -11.94 9.27 -0.13
N GLN A 13 -12.18 8.41 -1.12
CA GLN A 13 -11.30 8.29 -2.30
C GLN A 13 -11.28 9.57 -3.15
N GLU A 14 -12.43 10.21 -3.34
CA GLU A 14 -12.53 11.49 -4.06
C GLU A 14 -11.85 12.63 -3.28
N GLU A 15 -12.02 12.68 -1.95
CA GLU A 15 -11.35 13.63 -1.05
C GLU A 15 -9.82 13.48 -1.08
N LEU A 16 -9.33 12.24 -1.19
CA LEU A 16 -7.92 11.88 -1.17
C LEU A 16 -7.37 11.57 -2.57
N ALA A 17 -8.01 12.02 -3.63
CA ALA A 17 -7.47 11.82 -4.97
C ALA A 17 -6.05 12.45 -5.05
N PRO A 18 -5.01 11.66 -5.38
CA PRO A 18 -3.66 12.13 -5.63
C PRO A 18 -3.60 13.34 -6.54
N ARG A 19 -2.71 14.24 -6.19
CA ARG A 19 -2.32 15.36 -7.04
C ARG A 19 -1.01 15.05 -7.73
N ASP A 20 -0.85 15.58 -8.94
CA ASP A 20 0.28 15.28 -9.83
C ASP A 20 1.65 15.62 -9.22
N ASP A 21 1.71 16.51 -8.22
CA ASP A 21 2.94 16.99 -7.58
C ASP A 21 3.26 16.35 -6.22
N GLU A 22 2.40 15.47 -5.70
CA GLU A 22 2.56 14.91 -4.36
C GLU A 22 3.55 13.73 -4.31
N ASN A 23 3.57 12.89 -5.34
CA ASN A 23 4.55 11.80 -5.50
C ASN A 23 5.71 12.25 -6.39
N ARG A 24 6.90 12.45 -5.80
CA ARG A 24 8.08 12.94 -6.54
C ARG A 24 8.89 11.84 -7.22
N LEU A 25 8.65 10.56 -6.92
CA LEU A 25 9.45 9.44 -7.46
C LEU A 25 8.84 8.85 -8.74
N ALA A 26 7.54 8.56 -8.74
CA ALA A 26 6.89 7.91 -9.87
C ALA A 26 7.11 8.65 -11.20
N PRO A 27 6.98 10.00 -11.26
CA PRO A 27 7.26 10.76 -12.48
C PRO A 27 8.73 10.68 -12.93
N LEU A 28 9.68 10.60 -11.98
CA LEU A 28 11.11 10.47 -12.32
C LEU A 28 11.40 9.12 -12.98
N ILE A 29 10.78 8.05 -12.49
CA ILE A 29 10.86 6.70 -13.07
C ILE A 29 10.16 6.67 -14.43
N ALA A 30 8.96 7.24 -14.53
CA ALA A 30 8.20 7.32 -15.77
C ALA A 30 8.95 8.09 -16.87
N ALA A 31 9.77 9.07 -16.50
CA ALA A 31 10.61 9.82 -17.44
C ALA A 31 11.99 9.17 -17.69
N GLY A 32 12.31 8.05 -17.04
CA GLY A 32 13.62 7.41 -17.16
C GLY A 32 14.77 8.19 -16.51
N THR A 33 14.46 9.11 -15.60
CA THR A 33 15.44 10.03 -14.98
C THR A 33 15.82 9.64 -13.54
N ALA A 34 15.04 8.78 -12.89
CA ALA A 34 15.43 8.22 -11.60
C ALA A 34 16.67 7.32 -11.74
N PRO A 35 17.58 7.28 -10.77
CA PRO A 35 18.69 6.34 -10.81
C PRO A 35 18.22 4.91 -10.61
N ARG A 36 18.82 3.97 -11.37
CA ARG A 36 18.49 2.54 -11.28
C ARG A 36 18.58 1.96 -9.86
N ARG A 37 19.47 2.48 -8.99
CA ARG A 37 19.61 2.02 -7.60
C ARG A 37 18.28 2.07 -6.82
N VAL A 38 17.37 2.98 -7.19
CA VAL A 38 16.11 3.17 -6.44
C VAL A 38 15.24 1.93 -6.42
N PHE A 39 15.28 1.10 -7.47
CA PHE A 39 14.50 -0.14 -7.53
C PHE A 39 14.98 -1.18 -6.50
N GLY A 40 16.29 -1.22 -6.25
CA GLY A 40 16.87 -2.08 -5.22
C GLY A 40 16.47 -1.60 -3.83
N VAL A 41 16.55 -0.28 -3.60
CA VAL A 41 16.11 0.35 -2.35
C VAL A 41 14.62 0.09 -2.09
N ILE A 42 13.76 0.22 -3.12
CA ILE A 42 12.33 -0.15 -2.99
C ILE A 42 12.19 -1.60 -2.57
N ALA A 43 12.87 -2.53 -3.26
CA ALA A 43 12.79 -3.95 -2.90
C ALA A 43 13.24 -4.23 -1.46
N ALA A 44 14.32 -3.57 -1.03
CA ALA A 44 14.85 -3.70 0.32
C ALA A 44 13.88 -3.16 1.37
N GLU A 45 13.30 -1.98 1.18
CA GLU A 45 12.28 -1.42 2.09
C GLU A 45 11.03 -2.31 2.15
N GLU A 46 10.55 -2.81 1.01
CA GLU A 46 9.36 -3.66 0.92
C GLU A 46 9.56 -5.02 1.60
N LEU A 47 10.80 -5.54 1.65
CA LEU A 47 11.12 -6.75 2.41
C LEU A 47 10.93 -6.57 3.93
N HIS A 48 10.88 -5.33 4.43
CA HIS A 48 10.49 -5.01 5.81
C HIS A 48 9.01 -4.66 5.94
N ILE A 49 8.45 -3.92 4.98
CA ILE A 49 7.06 -3.44 4.98
C ILE A 49 6.09 -4.61 4.85
N VAL A 50 6.24 -5.45 3.82
CA VAL A 50 5.29 -6.54 3.51
C VAL A 50 5.07 -7.49 4.70
N PRO A 51 6.11 -7.96 5.42
CA PRO A 51 5.89 -8.75 6.65
C PRO A 51 5.19 -7.99 7.78
N SER A 52 5.39 -6.67 7.88
CA SER A 52 4.71 -5.82 8.86
C SER A 52 3.22 -5.67 8.55
N ASP A 53 2.90 -5.46 7.28
CA ASP A 53 1.53 -5.34 6.78
C ASP A 53 0.79 -6.67 6.94
N TRP A 54 1.44 -7.79 6.61
CA TRP A 54 0.90 -9.15 6.85
C TRP A 54 0.47 -9.35 8.30
N ARG A 55 1.32 -8.98 9.28
CA ARG A 55 0.98 -9.08 10.71
C ARG A 55 -0.16 -8.14 11.09
N SER A 56 -0.17 -6.94 10.53
CA SER A 56 -1.19 -5.92 10.78
C SER A 56 -2.57 -6.39 10.29
N PHE A 57 -2.63 -6.98 9.10
CA PHE A 57 -3.86 -7.58 8.57
C PHE A 57 -4.39 -8.73 9.43
N HIS A 58 -3.52 -9.67 9.83
CA HIS A 58 -3.94 -10.74 10.74
C HIS A 58 -4.43 -10.22 12.09
N THR A 59 -3.79 -9.17 12.61
CA THR A 59 -4.21 -8.53 13.87
C THR A 59 -5.60 -7.88 13.72
N LEU A 60 -5.85 -7.19 12.61
CA LEU A 60 -7.15 -6.59 12.32
C LEU A 60 -8.23 -7.64 12.12
N ALA A 61 -7.93 -8.74 11.41
CA ALA A 61 -8.83 -9.87 11.28
C ALA A 61 -9.17 -10.46 12.66
N ALA A 62 -8.17 -10.70 13.51
CA ALA A 62 -8.39 -11.23 14.85
C ALA A 62 -9.23 -10.31 15.76
N ARG A 63 -9.03 -8.99 15.64
CA ARG A 63 -9.77 -7.97 16.43
C ARG A 63 -11.17 -7.68 15.89
N SER A 64 -11.43 -7.98 14.62
CA SER A 64 -12.72 -7.74 13.99
C SER A 64 -13.82 -8.52 14.70
N GLY A 65 -14.87 -7.83 15.15
CA GLY A 65 -16.05 -8.46 15.77
C GLY A 65 -16.96 -9.13 14.74
N GLY A 66 -17.07 -8.53 13.57
CA GLY A 66 -17.90 -8.94 12.45
C GLY A 66 -17.22 -9.89 11.45
N LEU A 67 -18.02 -10.60 10.65
CA LEU A 67 -17.54 -11.60 9.71
C LEU A 67 -16.95 -10.96 8.44
N GLU A 68 -17.52 -9.85 7.99
CA GLU A 68 -17.13 -9.23 6.73
C GLU A 68 -15.79 -8.53 6.88
N ALA A 69 -15.57 -7.82 8.00
CA ALA A 69 -14.25 -7.27 8.33
C ALA A 69 -13.18 -8.37 8.47
N ARG A 70 -13.49 -9.52 9.09
CA ARG A 70 -12.57 -10.67 9.18
C ARG A 70 -12.15 -11.19 7.81
N ARG A 71 -13.12 -11.38 6.91
CA ARG A 71 -12.88 -11.87 5.55
C ARG A 71 -12.04 -10.90 4.73
N TYR A 72 -12.38 -9.61 4.82
CA TYR A 72 -11.67 -8.56 4.13
C TYR A 72 -10.18 -8.52 4.53
N PHE A 73 -9.87 -8.40 5.82
CA PHE A 73 -8.48 -8.36 6.27
C PHE A 73 -7.74 -9.68 6.08
N GLY A 74 -8.41 -10.82 6.25
CA GLY A 74 -7.82 -12.13 5.97
C GLY A 74 -7.45 -12.31 4.49
N GLY A 75 -8.26 -11.76 3.58
CA GLY A 75 -7.96 -11.74 2.15
C GLY A 75 -6.73 -10.89 1.82
N LEU A 76 -6.63 -9.70 2.40
CA LEU A 76 -5.46 -8.83 2.22
C LEU A 76 -4.17 -9.46 2.74
N ALA A 77 -4.22 -10.12 3.91
CA ALA A 77 -3.06 -10.83 4.44
C ALA A 77 -2.52 -11.91 3.47
N GLY A 78 -3.40 -12.61 2.75
CA GLY A 78 -2.98 -13.57 1.72
C GLY A 78 -2.34 -12.92 0.49
N GLY A 79 -2.70 -11.65 0.20
CA GLY A 79 -2.06 -10.85 -0.85
C GLY A 79 -0.60 -10.51 -0.54
N GLU A 80 -0.28 -10.26 0.73
CA GLU A 80 1.08 -9.95 1.17
C GLU A 80 2.07 -11.10 0.91
N ASP A 81 1.63 -12.36 1.07
CA ASP A 81 2.48 -13.52 0.74
C ASP A 81 2.83 -13.57 -0.76
N LEU A 82 1.88 -13.17 -1.62
CA LEU A 82 2.08 -13.09 -3.07
C LEU A 82 3.00 -11.92 -3.45
N ALA A 83 2.86 -10.78 -2.77
CA ALA A 83 3.73 -9.61 -2.95
C ALA A 83 5.17 -9.93 -2.53
N LEU A 84 5.36 -10.52 -1.35
CA LEU A 84 6.67 -10.89 -0.81
C LEU A 84 7.46 -11.78 -1.76
N ALA A 85 6.79 -12.76 -2.37
CA ALA A 85 7.41 -13.71 -3.31
C ALA A 85 7.95 -13.05 -4.60
N LYS A 86 7.57 -11.80 -4.90
CA LYS A 86 7.97 -11.07 -6.11
C LYS A 86 9.20 -10.19 -5.91
N LEU A 87 9.48 -9.78 -4.67
CA LEU A 87 10.57 -8.88 -4.33
C LEU A 87 11.98 -9.39 -4.69
N PRO A 88 12.31 -10.69 -4.57
CA PRO A 88 13.65 -11.17 -4.92
C PRO A 88 14.05 -10.90 -6.37
N ALA A 89 13.11 -10.99 -7.33
CA ALA A 89 13.39 -10.72 -8.74
C ALA A 89 13.67 -9.24 -8.99
N LEU A 90 12.92 -8.35 -8.33
CA LEU A 90 13.14 -6.91 -8.39
C LEU A 90 14.52 -6.53 -7.84
N ALA A 91 14.88 -7.06 -6.66
CA ALA A 91 16.17 -6.79 -6.02
C ALA A 91 17.35 -7.25 -6.89
N ALA A 92 17.29 -8.49 -7.40
CA ALA A 92 18.34 -9.07 -8.22
C ALA A 92 18.59 -8.27 -9.52
N GLU A 93 17.53 -7.88 -10.23
CA GLU A 93 17.68 -7.07 -11.45
C GLU A 93 18.07 -5.61 -11.18
N ALA A 94 17.77 -5.10 -10.00
CA ALA A 94 18.26 -3.81 -9.53
C ALA A 94 19.73 -3.86 -9.08
N GLY A 95 20.33 -5.05 -9.00
CA GLY A 95 21.73 -5.26 -8.65
C GLY A 95 22.00 -5.38 -7.15
N MET A 96 20.99 -5.76 -6.34
CA MET A 96 21.16 -6.12 -4.94
C MET A 96 21.11 -7.64 -4.79
N ASP A 97 22.15 -8.21 -4.15
CA ASP A 97 22.17 -9.62 -3.77
C ASP A 97 21.63 -9.85 -2.35
N GLU A 98 21.62 -11.11 -1.90
CA GLU A 98 21.12 -11.46 -0.56
C GLU A 98 21.93 -10.84 0.59
N ASP A 99 23.23 -10.60 0.40
CA ASP A 99 24.09 -10.00 1.41
C ASP A 99 23.85 -8.50 1.48
N ASP A 100 23.66 -7.83 0.35
CA ASP A 100 23.23 -6.43 0.27
C ASP A 100 21.90 -6.22 0.98
N LEU A 101 20.91 -7.09 0.70
CA LEU A 101 19.59 -7.03 1.34
C LEU A 101 19.66 -7.27 2.85
N ARG A 102 20.53 -8.17 3.31
CA ARG A 102 20.72 -8.44 4.75
C ARG A 102 21.43 -7.29 5.48
N ALA A 103 22.31 -6.59 4.78
CA ALA A 103 23.05 -5.44 5.32
C ALA A 103 22.26 -4.12 5.22
N TYR A 104 21.14 -4.11 4.50
CA TYR A 104 20.31 -2.92 4.32
C TYR A 104 19.72 -2.44 5.64
N GLU A 105 19.81 -1.12 5.88
CA GLU A 105 19.20 -0.47 7.03
C GLU A 105 17.96 0.34 6.57
N PRO A 106 16.75 0.00 7.05
CA PRO A 106 15.52 0.69 6.66
C PRO A 106 15.52 2.17 6.99
N GLN A 107 14.93 2.95 6.09
CA GLN A 107 14.84 4.39 6.25
C GLN A 107 13.60 4.78 7.02
N ALA A 108 13.76 5.69 7.98
CA ALA A 108 12.66 6.16 8.81
C ALA A 108 11.46 6.69 8.00
N GLY A 109 11.73 7.38 6.87
CA GLY A 109 10.67 7.89 5.99
C GLY A 109 9.89 6.79 5.27
N CYS A 110 10.56 5.71 4.87
CA CYS A 110 9.93 4.53 4.28
C CYS A 110 9.18 3.67 5.31
N GLN A 111 9.64 3.66 6.55
CA GLN A 111 9.06 2.89 7.64
C GLN A 111 7.96 3.62 8.42
N ALA A 112 7.66 4.88 8.10
CA ALA A 112 6.58 5.63 8.74
C ALA A 112 5.19 5.03 8.46
N TYR A 113 4.96 4.59 7.22
CA TYR A 113 3.73 3.91 6.80
C TYR A 113 3.47 2.60 7.58
N PRO A 114 4.36 1.60 7.55
CA PRO A 114 4.09 0.33 8.23
C PRO A 114 4.00 0.49 9.76
N ALA A 115 4.74 1.45 10.33
CA ALA A 115 4.64 1.77 11.76
C ALA A 115 3.26 2.33 12.13
N TYR A 116 2.73 3.24 11.30
CA TYR A 116 1.39 3.78 11.51
C TYR A 116 0.31 2.73 11.25
N PHE A 117 0.48 1.88 10.24
CA PHE A 117 -0.47 0.79 10.00
C PHE A 117 -0.49 -0.23 11.14
N ALA A 118 0.66 -0.61 11.68
CA ALA A 118 0.73 -1.43 12.88
C ALA A 118 0.06 -0.75 14.09
N TRP A 119 0.21 0.56 14.26
CA TRP A 119 -0.51 1.31 15.28
C TRP A 119 -2.03 1.25 15.08
N LEU A 120 -2.51 1.43 13.85
CA LEU A 120 -3.94 1.28 13.51
C LEU A 120 -4.44 -0.15 13.76
N ALA A 121 -3.63 -1.15 13.40
CA ALA A 121 -3.97 -2.55 13.62
C ALA A 121 -4.16 -2.90 15.10
N LEU A 122 -3.45 -2.20 16.00
CA LEU A 122 -3.57 -2.38 17.45
C LEU A 122 -4.65 -1.49 18.09
N ASN A 123 -4.86 -0.28 17.57
CA ASN A 123 -5.62 0.78 18.27
C ASN A 123 -6.89 1.25 17.54
N GLY A 124 -6.94 1.13 16.21
CA GLY A 124 -8.09 1.56 15.40
C GLY A 124 -9.27 0.59 15.50
N ASP A 125 -10.48 1.08 15.22
CA ASP A 125 -11.63 0.22 14.96
C ASP A 125 -11.45 -0.44 13.58
N PRO A 126 -11.62 -1.76 13.43
CA PRO A 126 -11.40 -2.45 12.17
C PRO A 126 -12.21 -1.89 10.99
N ALA A 127 -13.44 -1.42 11.21
CA ALA A 127 -14.25 -0.86 10.13
C ALA A 127 -13.72 0.51 9.66
N GLU A 128 -13.19 1.33 10.57
CA GLU A 128 -12.54 2.60 10.23
C GLU A 128 -11.22 2.39 9.51
N VAL A 129 -10.45 1.37 9.92
CA VAL A 129 -9.20 1.00 9.25
C VAL A 129 -9.48 0.45 7.85
N ALA A 130 -10.57 -0.30 7.65
CA ALA A 130 -11.00 -0.76 6.34
C ALA A 130 -11.28 0.41 5.39
N VAL A 131 -11.93 1.48 5.87
CA VAL A 131 -12.09 2.72 5.09
C VAL A 131 -10.74 3.33 4.75
N ALA A 132 -9.85 3.47 5.75
CA ALA A 132 -8.57 4.14 5.58
C ALA A 132 -7.68 3.47 4.53
N ILE A 133 -7.54 2.14 4.59
CA ILE A 133 -6.67 1.41 3.67
C ILE A 133 -7.28 1.30 2.27
N THR A 134 -8.59 1.04 2.17
CA THR A 134 -9.28 0.92 0.86
C THR A 134 -9.23 2.23 0.08
N ALA A 135 -9.32 3.36 0.78
CA ALA A 135 -9.22 4.67 0.14
C ALA A 135 -7.85 4.89 -0.52
N ASN A 136 -6.81 4.26 0.01
CA ASN A 136 -5.43 4.42 -0.44
C ASN A 136 -5.07 3.56 -1.66
N PHE A 137 -5.70 2.39 -1.83
CA PHE A 137 -5.36 1.43 -2.90
C PHE A 137 -5.41 2.01 -4.32
N ALA A 138 -6.34 2.93 -4.59
CA ALA A 138 -6.44 3.54 -5.92
C ALA A 138 -5.23 4.45 -6.24
N ALA A 139 -4.67 5.13 -5.23
CA ALA A 139 -3.47 5.94 -5.40
C ALA A 139 -2.25 5.06 -5.62
N TRP A 140 -2.01 4.14 -4.68
CA TRP A 140 -0.93 3.16 -4.73
C TRP A 140 -0.89 2.40 -6.07
N GLY A 141 -2.02 1.83 -6.50
CA GLY A 141 -2.10 1.07 -7.74
C GLY A 141 -1.78 1.90 -8.98
N ARG A 142 -2.16 3.19 -9.02
CA ARG A 142 -1.77 4.08 -10.12
C ARG A 142 -0.26 4.32 -10.15
N TYR A 143 0.37 4.57 -9.00
CA TYR A 143 1.82 4.75 -8.94
C TYR A 143 2.55 3.46 -9.34
N CYS A 144 2.08 2.30 -8.90
CA CYS A 144 2.65 1.02 -9.31
C CYS A 144 2.53 0.81 -10.83
N ALA A 145 1.39 1.14 -11.44
CA ALA A 145 1.21 1.05 -12.88
C ALA A 145 2.20 1.96 -13.65
N GLU A 146 2.36 3.20 -13.19
CA GLU A 146 3.30 4.16 -13.78
C GLU A 146 4.76 3.70 -13.65
N ILE A 147 5.15 3.24 -12.46
CA ILE A 147 6.50 2.70 -12.20
C ILE A 147 6.77 1.48 -13.08
N ALA A 148 5.83 0.53 -13.16
CA ALA A 148 5.99 -0.67 -13.97
C ALA A 148 6.08 -0.35 -15.48
N GLY A 149 5.40 0.70 -15.94
CA GLY A 149 5.56 1.23 -17.30
C GLY A 149 6.97 1.78 -17.54
N GLY A 150 7.43 2.69 -16.67
CA GLY A 150 8.77 3.29 -16.77
C GLY A 150 9.90 2.26 -16.68
N MET A 151 9.77 1.26 -15.79
CA MET A 151 10.71 0.14 -15.65
C MET A 151 10.95 -0.60 -16.97
N ARG A 152 9.88 -0.88 -17.72
CA ARG A 152 9.96 -1.57 -19.01
C ARG A 152 10.51 -0.65 -20.09
N GLU A 153 9.99 0.57 -20.17
CA GLU A 153 10.29 1.50 -21.25
C GLU A 153 11.73 2.05 -21.19
N HIS A 154 12.21 2.41 -20.00
CA HIS A 154 13.45 3.16 -19.84
C HIS A 154 14.58 2.38 -19.19
N TYR A 155 14.27 1.34 -18.41
CA TYR A 155 15.26 0.61 -17.63
C TYR A 155 15.43 -0.85 -18.07
N GLY A 156 14.59 -1.37 -18.97
CA GLY A 156 14.72 -2.71 -19.53
C GLY A 156 14.59 -3.83 -18.50
N PHE A 157 13.83 -3.62 -17.42
CA PHE A 157 13.50 -4.69 -16.47
C PHE A 157 12.64 -5.78 -17.11
N SER A 158 12.81 -7.02 -16.65
CA SER A 158 11.97 -8.11 -17.11
C SER A 158 10.55 -8.05 -16.53
N GLU A 159 9.63 -8.80 -17.12
CA GLU A 159 8.28 -9.02 -16.58
C GLU A 159 8.31 -9.60 -15.15
N GLN A 160 9.33 -10.40 -14.83
CA GLN A 160 9.44 -10.99 -13.50
C GLN A 160 9.78 -9.93 -12.45
N ALA A 161 10.71 -9.01 -12.75
CA ALA A 161 11.07 -7.92 -11.85
C ALA A 161 9.99 -6.83 -11.75
N CYS A 162 9.20 -6.61 -12.81
CA CYS A 162 8.03 -5.71 -12.75
C CYS A 162 6.87 -6.30 -11.93
N GLY A 163 6.90 -7.61 -11.65
CA GLY A 163 5.76 -8.35 -11.10
C GLY A 163 5.23 -7.82 -9.77
N PHE A 164 6.08 -7.27 -8.89
CA PHE A 164 5.64 -6.63 -7.64
C PHE A 164 4.70 -5.44 -7.91
N PHE A 165 5.11 -4.54 -8.80
CA PHE A 165 4.31 -3.38 -9.16
C PHE A 165 3.07 -3.78 -9.97
N ASP A 166 3.17 -4.73 -10.90
CA ASP A 166 2.01 -5.19 -11.68
C ASP A 166 0.93 -5.83 -10.79
N PHE A 167 1.34 -6.51 -9.71
CA PHE A 167 0.43 -7.09 -8.74
C PHE A 167 -0.43 -6.02 -8.07
N PHE A 168 0.17 -4.93 -7.61
CA PHE A 168 -0.55 -3.82 -6.98
C PHE A 168 -1.23 -2.88 -7.98
N ALA A 169 -0.74 -2.81 -9.22
CA ALA A 169 -1.37 -2.04 -10.30
C ALA A 169 -2.72 -2.62 -10.74
N THR A 170 -2.98 -3.90 -10.45
CA THR A 170 -4.22 -4.58 -10.83
C THR A 170 -5.35 -4.23 -9.85
N PRO A 171 -6.43 -3.56 -10.30
CA PRO A 171 -7.53 -3.20 -9.41
C PRO A 171 -8.23 -4.45 -8.85
N GLN A 172 -8.45 -4.48 -7.53
CA GLN A 172 -9.26 -5.52 -6.90
C GLN A 172 -10.72 -5.06 -6.73
N PRO A 173 -11.71 -5.98 -6.80
CA PRO A 173 -13.09 -5.66 -6.45
C PRO A 173 -13.19 -5.11 -5.02
N ASP A 174 -13.96 -4.04 -4.84
CA ASP A 174 -14.15 -3.38 -3.54
C ASP A 174 -15.28 -4.01 -2.70
N ASP A 175 -15.96 -5.06 -3.19
CA ASP A 175 -17.16 -5.62 -2.56
C ASP A 175 -16.92 -6.10 -1.12
N GLN A 176 -15.76 -6.71 -0.83
CA GLN A 176 -15.42 -7.13 0.53
C GLN A 176 -15.13 -5.93 1.45
N ALA A 177 -14.50 -4.88 0.93
CA ALA A 177 -14.28 -3.66 1.68
C ALA A 177 -15.62 -2.98 1.98
N VAL A 178 -16.50 -2.87 0.99
CA VAL A 178 -17.85 -2.32 1.13
C VAL A 178 -18.63 -3.09 2.19
N ALA A 179 -18.61 -4.42 2.15
CA ALA A 179 -19.29 -5.26 3.13
C ALA A 179 -18.76 -5.05 4.56
N ALA A 180 -17.43 -4.96 4.73
CA ALA A 180 -16.81 -4.69 6.03
C ALA A 180 -17.19 -3.31 6.59
N VAL A 181 -17.26 -2.29 5.72
CA VAL A 181 -17.66 -0.93 6.09
C VAL A 181 -19.16 -0.86 6.42
N ASP A 182 -20.01 -1.50 5.62
CA ASP A 182 -21.46 -1.58 5.88
C ASP A 182 -21.75 -2.30 7.20
N GLU A 183 -21.00 -3.36 7.53
CA GLU A 183 -21.09 -4.07 8.81
C GLU A 183 -20.75 -3.15 10.00
N GLY A 184 -19.68 -2.35 9.90
CA GLY A 184 -19.29 -1.38 10.94
C GLY A 184 -20.27 -0.22 11.09
N LEU A 185 -20.84 0.27 9.98
CA LEU A 185 -21.90 1.28 9.99
C LEU A 185 -23.16 0.76 10.68
N ALA A 186 -23.59 -0.46 10.34
CA ALA A 186 -24.76 -1.10 10.95
C ALA A 186 -24.57 -1.38 12.44
N ALA A 187 -23.35 -1.72 12.87
CA ALA A 187 -22.99 -1.93 14.27
C ALA A 187 -22.79 -0.62 15.06
N GLY A 188 -22.71 0.53 14.39
CA GLY A 188 -22.46 1.83 15.03
C GLY A 188 -21.04 1.99 15.60
N THR A 189 -20.08 1.18 15.16
CA THR A 189 -18.68 1.23 15.63
C THR A 189 -17.81 2.18 14.80
N LEU A 190 -18.24 2.47 13.57
CA LEU A 190 -17.51 3.30 12.63
C LEU A 190 -17.81 4.80 12.85
N ASP A 191 -16.79 5.56 13.24
CA ASP A 191 -16.79 7.03 13.18
C ASP A 191 -16.18 7.51 11.85
N ALA A 192 -17.02 8.07 10.99
CA ALA A 192 -16.62 8.50 9.64
C ALA A 192 -15.62 9.68 9.63
N VAL A 193 -15.58 10.48 10.69
CA VAL A 193 -14.59 11.57 10.83
C VAL A 193 -13.23 10.99 11.21
N ARG A 194 -13.22 9.99 12.11
CA ARG A 194 -12.00 9.29 12.51
C ARG A 194 -11.44 8.45 11.36
N ALA A 195 -12.29 7.74 10.62
CA ALA A 195 -11.91 7.00 9.42
C ALA A 195 -11.24 7.90 8.37
N ARG A 196 -11.82 9.08 8.08
CA ARG A 196 -11.20 10.08 7.18
C ARG A 196 -9.84 10.56 7.67
N ARG A 197 -9.69 10.80 8.98
CA ARG A 197 -8.41 11.20 9.57
C ARG A 197 -7.36 10.11 9.37
N TYR A 198 -7.74 8.86 9.58
CA TYR A 198 -6.84 7.72 9.36
C TYR A 198 -6.43 7.63 7.90
N ALA A 199 -7.38 7.69 6.97
CA ALA A 199 -7.14 7.65 5.53
C ALA A 199 -6.15 8.74 5.07
N ARG A 200 -6.37 9.99 5.50
CA ARG A 200 -5.49 11.13 5.18
C ARG A 200 -4.05 10.91 5.68
N LEU A 201 -3.90 10.42 6.91
CA LEU A 201 -2.58 10.12 7.48
C LEU A 201 -1.91 8.95 6.74
N PHE A 202 -2.68 7.92 6.39
CA PHE A 202 -2.22 6.76 5.64
C PHE A 202 -1.59 7.19 4.31
N GLN A 203 -2.32 8.00 3.52
CA GLN A 203 -1.80 8.57 2.28
C GLN A 203 -0.59 9.48 2.51
N SER A 204 -0.58 10.29 3.56
CA SER A 204 0.57 11.17 3.86
C SER A 204 1.85 10.36 4.14
N TYR A 205 1.74 9.23 4.83
CA TYR A 205 2.87 8.34 5.09
C TYR A 205 3.28 7.55 3.85
N GLU A 206 2.34 7.12 2.99
CA GLU A 206 2.67 6.55 1.68
C GLU A 206 3.45 7.55 0.83
N LEU A 207 3.00 8.81 0.76
CA LEU A 207 3.73 9.86 0.05
C LEU A 207 5.12 10.08 0.66
N THR A 208 5.28 9.95 1.98
CA THR A 208 6.59 10.04 2.65
C THR A 208 7.53 8.93 2.18
N PHE A 209 7.03 7.70 1.97
CA PHE A 209 7.83 6.61 1.39
C PHE A 209 8.37 7.00 0.01
N TRP A 210 7.51 7.39 -0.93
CA TRP A 210 7.93 7.77 -2.28
C TRP A 210 8.91 8.95 -2.27
N ASN A 211 8.61 9.95 -1.44
CA ASN A 211 9.35 11.19 -1.36
C ASN A 211 10.70 11.04 -0.67
N THR A 212 10.85 10.08 0.23
CA THR A 212 12.14 9.70 0.83
C THR A 212 13.06 9.10 -0.24
N LEU A 213 12.53 8.23 -1.09
CA LEU A 213 13.28 7.60 -2.18
C LEU A 213 13.64 8.60 -3.30
N ALA A 214 12.76 9.56 -3.58
CA ALA A 214 13.03 10.63 -4.54
C ALA A 214 14.19 11.54 -4.10
N GLU A 215 14.33 11.82 -2.80
CA GLU A 215 15.44 12.63 -2.26
C GLU A 215 16.79 11.93 -2.36
N GLN A 216 16.76 10.60 -2.47
CA GLN A 216 17.95 9.80 -2.75
C GLN A 216 18.25 9.63 -4.22
N SER A 217 17.45 10.19 -5.13
CA SER A 217 17.58 10.01 -6.58
C SER A 217 18.55 11.02 -7.19
#